data_AF-A0A973WGT3-F1
#
_entry.id   AF-A0A973WGT3-F1
#
_cell.length_a   1.000
_cell.length_b   1.000
_cell.length_c   1.000
_cell.angle_alpha   90.00
_cell.angle_beta   90.00
_cell.angle_gamma   90.00
#
_symmetry.space_group_name_H-M   'P 1'
#
loop_
_entity.id
_entity.type
_entity.pdbx_description
1 polymer ?
#
loop_
_entity_poly.entity_id
_entity_poly.type
_entity_poly.pdbx_seq_one_letter_code
_entity_poly.pdbx_strand_id
1 'polypeptide(L)' 'MINYNDKRFRAIENSPNGEVSGDMIFHYKQEGNQLVCQYFGGKILEGWLQGTVDENGVIEMNYTQVNT' A
#
# COMPACT_ATOMS: atom_id res chain seq x y z
N MET A 1 16.44 -9.39 -4.41
CA MET A 1 15.70 -8.10 -4.43
C MET A 1 14.38 -8.29 -5.15
N ILE A 2 13.28 -8.25 -4.42
CA ILE A 2 11.94 -8.27 -5.01
C ILE A 2 11.68 -6.90 -5.64
N ASN A 3 11.20 -6.89 -6.88
CA ASN A 3 10.80 -5.66 -7.56
C ASN A 3 9.28 -5.51 -7.46
N TYR A 4 8.82 -4.50 -6.75
CA TYR A 4 7.42 -4.13 -6.55
C TYR A 4 6.94 -3.04 -7.52
N ASN A 5 7.81 -2.49 -8.36
CA ASN A 5 7.43 -1.44 -9.30
C ASN A 5 6.29 -1.91 -10.22
N ASP A 6 5.24 -1.11 -10.31
CA ASP A 6 4.02 -1.38 -11.07
C ASP A 6 3.24 -2.62 -10.66
N LYS A 7 3.56 -3.20 -9.49
CA LYS A 7 2.71 -4.23 -8.91
C LYS A 7 1.46 -3.61 -8.30
N ARG A 8 0.36 -4.32 -8.49
CA ARG A 8 -0.96 -3.98 -7.96
C ARG A 8 -1.39 -5.08 -7.01
N PHE A 9 -1.72 -4.68 -5.79
CA PHE A 9 -2.18 -5.58 -4.74
C PHE A 9 -3.59 -5.21 -4.32
N ARG A 10 -4.32 -6.20 -3.84
CA ARG A 10 -5.67 -6.06 -3.30
C ARG A 10 -5.73 -6.90 -2.03
N ALA A 11 -6.35 -6.38 -0.98
CA ALA A 11 -6.57 -7.17 0.23
C ALA A 11 -7.49 -8.36 -0.09
N ILE A 12 -7.06 -9.57 0.28
CA ILE A 12 -7.92 -10.76 0.18
C ILE A 12 -8.89 -10.79 1.36
N GLU A 13 -8.38 -10.45 2.55
CA GLU A 13 -9.14 -10.37 3.79
C GLU A 13 -8.71 -9.13 4.57
N ASN A 14 -9.64 -8.58 5.34
CA ASN A 14 -9.41 -7.45 6.23
C ASN A 14 -9.80 -7.83 7.65
N SER A 15 -9.24 -7.12 8.63
CA SER A 15 -9.74 -7.21 10.00
C SER A 15 -11.19 -6.74 10.07
N PRO A 16 -11.98 -7.17 11.07
CA PRO A 16 -13.37 -6.74 11.23
C PRO A 16 -13.54 -5.21 11.31
N ASN A 17 -12.51 -4.50 11.77
CA ASN A 17 -12.49 -3.04 11.89
C ASN A 17 -11.66 -2.38 10.76
N GLY A 18 -11.29 -3.13 9.72
CA GLY A 18 -10.52 -2.62 8.58
C GLY A 18 -11.36 -1.68 7.74
N GLU A 19 -10.81 -0.53 7.40
CA GLU A 19 -11.49 0.49 6.59
C GLU A 19 -11.22 0.33 5.08
N VAL A 20 -10.24 -0.51 4.73
CA VAL A 20 -9.91 -0.88 3.36
C VAL A 20 -11.00 -1.78 2.80
N SER A 21 -11.59 -1.37 1.67
CA SER A 21 -12.57 -2.18 0.97
C SER A 21 -11.89 -3.28 0.16
N GLY A 22 -12.60 -4.40 -0.08
CA GLY A 22 -12.04 -5.56 -0.77
C GLY A 22 -11.68 -5.33 -2.24
N ASP A 23 -12.12 -4.22 -2.83
CA ASP A 23 -11.85 -3.74 -4.19
C ASP A 23 -10.71 -2.70 -4.26
N MET A 24 -10.21 -2.22 -3.12
CA MET A 24 -9.12 -1.24 -3.08
C MET A 24 -7.84 -1.81 -3.68
N ILE A 25 -7.28 -1.08 -4.65
CA ILE A 25 -6.04 -1.45 -5.33
C ILE A 25 -4.89 -0.57 -4.82
N PHE A 26 -3.86 -1.24 -4.31
CA PHE A 26 -2.59 -0.64 -3.92
C PHE A 26 -1.63 -0.74 -5.10
N HIS A 27 -1.33 0.38 -5.76
CA HIS A 27 -0.36 0.43 -6.86
C HIS A 27 0.99 0.93 -6.33
N TYR A 28 1.95 0.02 -6.28
CA TYR A 28 3.29 0.31 -5.80
C TYR A 28 4.16 0.88 -6.91
N LYS A 29 4.92 1.92 -6.55
CA LYS A 29 6.04 2.48 -7.32
C LYS A 29 7.31 2.25 -6.53
N GLN A 30 8.31 1.69 -7.19
CA GLN A 30 9.61 1.41 -6.58
C GLN A 30 10.73 2.12 -7.33
N GLU A 31 11.57 2.84 -6.59
CA GLU A 31 12.81 3.44 -7.09
C GLU A 31 13.95 3.06 -6.15
N GLY A 32 14.87 2.21 -6.62
CA GLY A 32 15.87 1.60 -5.74
C GLY A 32 15.23 0.81 -4.61
N ASN A 33 15.53 1.20 -3.37
CA ASN A 33 14.92 0.62 -2.17
C ASN A 33 13.67 1.38 -1.70
N GLN A 34 13.31 2.52 -2.29
CA GLN A 34 12.14 3.30 -1.89
C GLN A 34 10.86 2.70 -2.48
N LEU A 35 9.80 2.62 -1.67
CA LEU A 35 8.45 2.26 -2.09
C LEU A 35 7.46 3.36 -1.76
N VAL A 36 6.58 3.65 -2.72
CA VAL A 36 5.44 4.56 -2.55
C VAL A 36 4.19 3.92 -3.16
N CYS A 37 3.04 4.10 -2.51
CA CYS A 37 1.74 3.70 -3.03
C CYS A 37 0.69 4.73 -2.61
N GLN A 38 -0.13 5.21 -3.56
CA GLN A 38 -1.33 5.98 -3.26
C GLN A 38 -2.55 5.08 -3.42
N TYR A 39 -3.55 5.24 -2.53
CA TYR A 39 -4.81 4.51 -2.58
C TYR A 39 -5.97 5.40 -2.12
N PHE A 40 -7.17 5.10 -2.58
CA PHE A 40 -8.40 5.81 -2.25
C PHE A 40 -9.60 4.89 -2.50
N GLY A 41 -10.76 5.21 -1.90
CA GLY A 41 -12.00 4.47 -2.09
C GLY A 41 -12.67 4.05 -0.78
N GLY A 42 -13.95 3.66 -0.86
CA GLY A 42 -14.73 3.33 0.33
C GLY A 42 -14.88 4.51 1.28
N LYS A 43 -14.35 4.38 2.50
CA LYS A 43 -14.32 5.43 3.54
C LYS A 43 -13.02 6.24 3.57
N ILE A 44 -12.13 5.97 2.62
CA ILE A 44 -10.78 6.55 2.58
C ILE A 44 -10.78 7.61 1.49
N LEU A 45 -10.68 8.87 1.90
CA LEU A 45 -10.56 10.02 1.01
C LEU A 45 -9.20 9.99 0.29
N GLU A 46 -8.13 9.76 1.05
CA GLU A 46 -6.77 9.69 0.52
C GLU A 46 -5.87 8.88 1.46
N GLY A 47 -5.11 7.95 0.89
CA GLY A 47 -4.16 7.12 1.61
C GLY A 47 -2.82 7.02 0.90
N TRP A 48 -1.75 7.02 1.70
CA TRP A 48 -0.37 6.90 1.23
C TRP A 48 0.34 5.81 2.04
N LEU A 49 1.07 4.94 1.35
CA LEU A 49 2.13 4.11 1.92
C LEU A 49 3.46 4.65 1.41
N GLN A 50 4.41 4.85 2.31
CA GLN A 50 5.78 5.25 1.96
C GLN A 50 6.77 4.53 2.85
N GLY A 51 7.81 3.97 2.25
CA GLY A 51 8.74 3.12 2.98
C GLY A 51 9.94 2.67 2.18
N THR A 52 10.63 1.67 2.70
CA THR A 52 11.76 1.01 2.06
C THR A 52 11.57 -0.49 1.95
N VAL A 53 12.26 -1.12 0.99
CA VAL A 53 12.32 -2.57 0.82
C VAL A 53 13.76 -3.06 0.83
N ASP A 54 14.02 -4.13 1.57
CA ASP A 54 15.33 -4.77 1.61
C ASP A 54 15.53 -5.84 0.50
N GLU A 55 16.70 -6.47 0.48
CA GLU A 55 17.03 -7.50 -0.51
C GLU A 55 16.19 -8.79 -0.42
N ASN A 56 15.68 -9.08 0.78
CA ASN A 56 14.81 -10.21 1.10
C ASN A 56 13.33 -9.90 0.78
N GLY A 57 13.02 -8.64 0.46
CA GLY A 57 11.67 -8.18 0.15
C GLY A 57 10.86 -7.76 1.37
N VAL A 58 11.48 -7.60 2.54
CA VAL A 58 10.85 -7.05 3.74
C VAL A 58 10.60 -5.57 3.50
N ILE A 59 9.36 -5.13 3.75
CA ILE A 59 8.96 -3.73 3.58
C ILE A 59 8.80 -3.09 4.96
N GLU A 60 9.55 -2.02 5.20
CA GLU A 60 9.31 -1.11 6.32
C GLU A 60 8.50 0.08 5.80
N MET A 61 7.24 0.18 6.22
CA MET A 61 6.31 1.20 5.70
C MET A 61 5.73 2.09 6.79
N ASN A 62 5.61 3.37 6.48
CA ASN A 62 4.73 4.29 7.15
C ASN A 62 3.47 4.45 6.31
N TYR A 63 2.32 4.56 6.98
CA TYR A 63 1.06 4.84 6.31
C TYR A 63 0.45 6.12 6.87
N THR A 64 -0.20 6.87 5.99
CA THR A 64 -1.02 8.03 6.34
C THR A 64 -2.33 7.90 5.60
N GLN A 65 -3.43 8.20 6.28
CA GLN A 65 -4.77 8.07 5.71
C GLN A 65 -5.66 9.21 6.22
N VAL A 66 -6.49 9.74 5.32
CA VAL A 66 -7.59 10.65 5.63
C VAL A 66 -8.89 9.94 5.30
N ASN A 67 -9.79 9.89 6.28
CA ASN A 67 -11.13 9.31 6.13
C ASN A 67 -12.15 10.38 5.74
N THR A 68 -13.24 9.94 5.11
CA THR A 68 -14.44 10.76 4.87
C THR A 68 -15.30 10.92 6.10
#